data_AF-A0A379SJ16-F1
#
_entry.id   AF-A0A379SJ16-F1
#
_cell.length_a   1.000
_cell.length_b   1.000
_cell.length_c   1.000
_cell.angle_alpha   90.00
_cell.angle_beta   90.00
_cell.angle_gamma   90.00
#
_symmetry.space_group_name_H-M   'P 1'
#
loop_
_entity.id
_entity.type
_entity.pdbx_description
1 polymer ?
#
loop_
_entity_poly.entity_id
_entity_poly.type
_entity_poly.pdbx_seq_one_letter_code
_entity_poly.pdbx_strand_id
1 'polypeptide(L)' 'MSSKIFCKSWGAEYIAADVVRFRLWATGQQKVVLRLAGKDYEMLTSGDGWFTSEVSG' A
#
# COMPACT_ATOMS: atom_id res chain seq x y z
N MET A 1 -7.40 -26.14 -9.30
CA MET A 1 -6.45 -25.02 -9.47
C MET A 1 -6.30 -24.34 -8.12
N SER A 2 -5.19 -24.53 -7.42
CA SER A 2 -4.90 -23.77 -6.20
C SER A 2 -4.13 -22.51 -6.63
N SER A 3 -4.84 -21.39 -6.74
CA SER A 3 -4.20 -20.09 -6.97
C SER A 3 -3.48 -19.74 -5.67
N LYS A 4 -2.15 -19.90 -5.64
CA LYS A 4 -1.34 -19.37 -4.56
C LYS A 4 -1.43 -17.85 -4.67
N ILE A 5 -2.21 -17.23 -3.79
CA ILE A 5 -2.26 -15.78 -3.64
C ILE A 5 -0.82 -15.33 -3.39
N PHE A 6 -0.19 -14.77 -4.42
CA PHE A 6 1.17 -14.26 -4.33
C PHE A 6 1.10 -12.92 -3.60
N CYS A 7 1.24 -12.96 -2.27
CA CYS A 7 1.31 -11.76 -1.46
C CYS A 7 2.65 -11.08 -1.71
N LYS A 8 2.62 -10.06 -2.58
CA LYS A 8 3.78 -9.20 -2.81
C LYS A 8 3.97 -8.36 -1.56
N SER A 9 5.19 -8.28 -1.03
CA SER A 9 5.45 -7.37 0.10
C SER A 9 5.34 -5.87 -0.29
N TRP A 10 5.10 -5.55 -1.56
CA TRP A 10 5.21 -4.24 -2.20
C TRP A 10 4.12 -4.04 -3.26
N GLY A 11 3.71 -2.79 -3.51
CA GLY A 11 2.72 -2.44 -4.53
C GLY A 11 1.28 -2.36 -3.98
N ALA A 12 0.29 -2.62 -4.83
CA ALA A 12 -1.13 -2.60 -4.47
C ALA A 12 -1.70 -4.02 -4.42
N GLU A 13 -2.33 -4.37 -3.29
CA GLU A 13 -2.91 -5.70 -3.08
C GLU A 13 -4.29 -5.59 -2.41
N TYR A 14 -5.25 -6.39 -2.88
CA TYR A 14 -6.55 -6.52 -2.23
C TYR A 14 -6.40 -7.38 -0.97
N ILE A 15 -6.69 -6.79 0.19
CA ILE A 15 -6.68 -7.49 1.49
C ILE A 15 -8.09 -7.86 1.95
N ALA A 16 -9.13 -7.28 1.33
CA ALA A 16 -10.54 -7.61 1.48
C ALA A 16 -11.28 -7.32 0.17
N ALA A 17 -12.60 -7.58 0.13
CA ALA A 17 -13.43 -7.39 -1.07
C ALA A 17 -13.43 -5.94 -1.59
N ASP A 18 -13.25 -4.98 -0.70
CA ASP A 18 -13.34 -3.54 -0.94
C ASP A 18 -12.13 -2.77 -0.40
N VAL A 19 -11.11 -3.44 0.12
CA VAL A 19 -9.92 -2.79 0.70
C VAL A 19 -8.66 -3.17 -0.05
N VAL A 20 -7.96 -2.14 -0.53
CA VAL A 20 -6.63 -2.28 -1.15
C VAL A 20 -5.58 -1.72 -0.21
N ARG A 21 -4.57 -2.54 0.08
CA ARG A 21 -3.34 -2.13 0.77
C ARG A 21 -2.28 -1.75 -0.26
N PHE A 22 -1.78 -0.53 -0.13
CA PHE A 22 -0.65 0.00 -0.87
C PHE A 22 0.58 -0.02 0.02
N ARG A 23 1.66 -0.65 -0.43
CA ARG A 23 2.95 -0.70 0.28
C ARG A 23 4.08 -0.20 -0.61
N LEU A 24 4.92 0.67 -0.06
CA LEU A 24 6.11 1.20 -0.70
C LEU A 24 7.28 1.20 0.27
N TRP A 25 8.48 0.83 -0.17
CA TRP A 25 9.70 1.03 0.60
C TRP A 25 10.43 2.25 0.06
N ALA A 26 10.68 3.23 0.91
CA ALA A 26 11.29 4.50 0.55
C ALA A 26 12.09 5.08 1.74
N THR A 27 13.14 4.38 2.16
CA THR A 27 13.99 4.77 3.31
C THR A 27 14.56 6.18 3.25
N GLY A 28 14.77 6.74 2.05
CA GLY A 28 15.28 8.10 1.86
C GLY A 28 14.21 9.19 1.92
N GLN A 29 12.93 8.84 2.11
CA GLN A 29 11.82 9.78 2.11
C GLN A 29 11.27 9.97 3.52
N GLN A 30 10.94 11.21 3.88
CA GLN A 30 10.30 11.53 5.15
C GLN A 30 8.77 11.38 5.08
N LYS A 31 8.19 11.62 3.90
CA LYS A 31 6.75 11.57 3.67
C LYS A 31 6.47 11.00 2.29
N VAL A 32 5.46 10.14 2.21
CA VAL A 32 4.95 9.57 0.96
C VAL A 32 3.45 9.78 0.91
N VAL A 33 2.94 10.14 -0.27
CA VAL A 33 1.52 10.35 -0.52
C VAL A 33 1.09 9.45 -1.66
N LEU A 34 -0.01 8.74 -1.46
CA LEU A 34 -0.69 7.93 -2.45
C LEU A 34 -1.76 8.79 -3.14
N ARG A 35 -1.66 8.94 -4.47
CA ARG A 35 -2.71 9.60 -5.27
C ARG A 35 -3.62 8.55 -5.90
N LEU A 36 -4.89 8.57 -5.54
CA LEU A 36 -5.94 7.68 -6.06
C LEU A 36 -7.09 8.51 -6.64
N ALA A 37 -7.39 8.31 -7.93
CA ALA A 37 -8.44 9.04 -8.64
C ALA A 37 -8.40 10.57 -8.45
N GLY A 38 -7.18 11.14 -8.32
CA GLY A 38 -6.97 12.58 -8.10
C GLY A 38 -7.05 13.04 -6.64
N LYS A 39 -7.35 12.16 -5.69
CA LYS A 39 -7.30 12.44 -4.26
C LYS A 39 -6.00 11.93 -3.65
N ASP A 40 -5.40 12.75 -2.80
CA ASP A 40 -4.16 12.46 -2.11
C ASP A 40 -4.44 11.86 -0.72
N TYR A 41 -3.75 10.76 -0.42
CA TYR A 41 -3.82 10.01 0.84
C TYR A 41 -2.42 9.90 1.42
N GLU A 42 -2.23 10.33 2.66
CA GLU A 42 -0.93 10.17 3.32
C GLU A 42 -0.66 8.68 3.61
N MET A 43 0.56 8.23 3.33
CA MET A 43 0.99 6.88 3.70
C MET A 43 1.64 6.90 5.07
N LEU A 44 1.27 5.93 5.91
CA LEU A 44 1.81 5.77 7.25
C LEU A 44 3.16 5.07 7.19
N THR A 45 4.14 5.56 7.96
CA THR A 45 5.40 4.87 8.15
C THR A 45 5.17 3.62 9.00
N SER A 46 5.53 2.46 8.46
CA SER A 46 5.35 1.15 9.11
C SER A 46 6.66 0.60 9.72
N GLY A 47 7.72 1.41 9.76
CA GLY A 47 9.06 1.00 10.18
C GLY A 47 9.93 0.52 9.03
N ASP A 48 11.26 0.47 9.23
CA ASP A 48 12.26 0.00 8.26
C ASP A 48 12.20 0.66 6.86
N GLY A 49 11.70 1.90 6.81
CA GLY A 49 11.50 2.66 5.57
C GLY A 49 10.28 2.25 4.75
N TRP A 50 9.39 1.42 5.32
CA TRP A 50 8.13 1.08 4.70
C TRP A 50 7.06 2.13 4.94
N PHE A 51 6.26 2.34 3.91
CA PHE A 51 5.08 3.17 3.88
C PHE A 51 3.89 2.29 3.49
N THR A 52 2.80 2.41 4.24
CA THR A 52 1.57 1.66 3.99
C THR A 52 0.36 2.59 4.00
N SER A 53 -0.59 2.35 3.11
CA SER A 53 -1.90 2.99 3.14
C SER A 53 -2.96 1.96 2.76
N GLU A 54 -4.06 1.95 3.49
CA GLU A 54 -5.21 1.09 3.21
C GLU A 54 -6.36 1.98 2.78
N VAL A 55 -6.93 1.69 1.61
CA VAL A 55 -8.01 2.49 1.05
C VAL A 55 -9.17 1.55 0.75
N SER A 56 -10.32 1.87 1.36
CA SER A 56 -11.60 1.27 1.02
C SER A 56 -12.21 1.97 -0.19
N GLY A 57 -12.76 1.19 -1.12
CA GLY A 57 -13.48 1.65 -2.32
C GLY A 57 -14.90 2.09 -2.05
#